data_AF-R6AFI9-F1
#
_entry.id   AF-R6AFI9-F1
#
_cell.length_a   1.000
_cell.length_b   1.000
_cell.length_c   1.000
_cell.angle_alpha   90.00
_cell.angle_beta   90.00
_cell.angle_gamma   90.00
#
_symmetry.space_group_name_H-M   'P 1'
#
loop_
_entity.id
_entity.type
_entity.pdbx_description
1 polymer ?
#
loop_
_entity_poly.entity_id
_entity_poly.type
_entity_poly.pdbx_seq_one_letter_code
_entity_poly.pdbx_strand_id
1 'polypeptide(L)'
;MFIVEIMGHKTVWLTLHSGIAGGADIIFISEIPYNVDEVLNTIRKREKQGKKFTIIAMAEGAISDETAGKTKMVNVNNELIRQADSLGISLGRKA
;
A
#
# COMPACT_ATOMS: atom_id res chain seq x y z
N MET A 1 -16.61 6.34 7.23
CA MET A 1 -15.15 6.14 7.08
C MET A 1 -14.82 6.28 5.61
N PHE A 2 -13.75 7.00 5.29
CA PHE A 2 -13.28 7.19 3.91
C PHE A 2 -11.87 6.62 3.80
N ILE A 3 -11.61 5.86 2.75
CA ILE A 3 -10.29 5.38 2.38
C ILE A 3 -9.99 5.97 1.02
N VAL A 4 -8.89 6.72 0.93
CA VAL A 4 -8.49 7.44 -0.27
C VAL A 4 -7.16 6.86 -0.73
N GLU A 5 -7.20 6.15 -1.85
CA GLU A 5 -5.98 5.67 -2.50
C GLU A 5 -5.31 6.81 -3.27
N ILE A 6 -4.00 6.94 -3.09
CA ILE A 6 -3.18 8.02 -3.63
C ILE A 6 -2.12 7.39 -4.52
N MET A 7 -2.16 7.76 -5.81
CA MET A 7 -1.17 7.33 -6.79
C MET A 7 0.23 7.81 -6.41
N GLY A 8 1.25 7.07 -6.81
CA GLY A 8 2.64 7.40 -6.48
C GLY A 8 3.55 6.19 -6.41
N HIS A 9 3.01 4.98 -6.59
CA HIS A 9 3.75 3.73 -6.60
C HIS A 9 4.64 3.57 -5.34
N LYS A 10 5.96 3.72 -5.50
CA LYS A 10 6.98 3.63 -4.41
C LYS A 10 7.35 4.98 -3.80
N THR A 11 6.58 6.01 -4.09
CA THR A 11 6.92 7.38 -3.75
C THR A 11 5.97 7.92 -2.69
N VAL A 12 6.49 8.14 -1.49
CA VAL A 12 5.62 8.38 -0.32
C VAL A 12 5.40 9.84 0.04
N TRP A 13 6.19 10.75 -0.51
CA TRP A 13 5.99 12.17 -0.24
C TRP A 13 4.59 12.63 -0.66
N LEU A 14 4.01 12.15 -1.75
CA LEU A 14 2.68 12.58 -2.17
C LEU A 14 1.61 12.17 -1.16
N THR A 15 1.55 10.89 -0.78
CA THR A 15 0.58 10.38 0.21
C THR A 15 0.77 11.02 1.59
N LEU A 16 2.02 11.20 2.02
CA LEU A 16 2.30 11.80 3.33
C LEU A 16 1.88 13.27 3.37
N HIS A 17 2.28 14.07 2.39
CA HIS A 17 1.95 15.50 2.35
C HIS A 17 0.44 15.72 2.16
N SER A 18 -0.19 14.98 1.25
CA SER A 18 -1.65 15.07 1.03
C SER A 18 -2.45 14.58 2.24
N GLY A 19 -2.02 13.50 2.90
CA GLY A 19 -2.63 13.01 4.13
C GLY A 19 -2.55 14.03 5.26
N ILE A 20 -1.38 14.65 5.47
CA ILE A 20 -1.21 15.71 6.48
C ILE A 20 -2.07 16.94 6.13
N ALA A 21 -1.99 17.43 4.89
CA ALA A 21 -2.73 18.61 4.45
C ALA A 21 -4.25 18.39 4.46
N GLY A 22 -4.71 17.19 4.14
CA GLY A 22 -6.12 16.80 4.13
C GLY A 22 -6.68 16.42 5.50
N GLY A 23 -5.86 16.43 6.56
CA GLY A 23 -6.28 16.03 7.90
C GLY A 23 -6.65 14.55 7.99
N ALA A 24 -5.91 13.68 7.30
CA ALA A 24 -6.07 12.24 7.42
C ALA A 24 -5.76 11.79 8.85
N ASP A 25 -6.56 10.87 9.34
CA ASP A 25 -6.43 10.34 10.70
C ASP A 25 -5.45 9.16 10.76
N ILE A 26 -5.30 8.48 9.63
CA ILE A 26 -4.38 7.36 9.41
C ILE A 26 -3.77 7.54 8.02
N ILE A 27 -2.46 7.34 7.91
CA ILE A 27 -1.74 7.42 6.63
C ILE A 27 -0.96 6.12 6.45
N PHE A 28 -1.21 5.40 5.35
CA PHE A 28 -0.44 4.24 4.94
C PHE A 28 0.57 4.62 3.86
N ILE A 29 1.81 4.19 4.05
CA ILE A 29 2.93 4.47 3.15
C ILE A 29 3.56 3.16 2.70
N SER A 30 4.20 3.14 1.53
CA SER A 30 4.72 1.90 0.94
C SER A 30 6.01 1.39 1.59
N GLU A 31 6.78 2.24 2.30
CA GLU A 31 7.98 1.79 3.03
C GLU A 31 7.68 1.18 4.41
N ILE A 32 6.49 1.41 4.97
CA ILE A 32 6.11 0.89 6.29
C ILE A 32 4.84 0.05 6.14
N PRO A 33 4.97 -1.29 6.20
CA PRO A 33 3.81 -2.16 6.23
C PRO A 33 2.88 -1.82 7.39
N TYR A 34 1.57 -1.91 7.15
CA TYR A 34 0.58 -1.59 8.17
C TYR A 34 0.01 -2.84 8.84
N ASN A 35 -0.27 -2.71 10.13
CA ASN A 35 -0.92 -3.74 10.93
C ASN A 35 -2.43 -3.45 11.05
N VAL A 36 -3.27 -4.40 10.65
CA VAL A 36 -4.73 -4.22 10.67
C VAL A 36 -5.28 -4.03 12.09
N ASP A 37 -4.72 -4.72 13.08
CA ASP A 37 -5.19 -4.62 14.46
C ASP A 37 -4.89 -3.24 15.06
N GLU A 38 -3.72 -2.66 14.75
CA GLU A 38 -3.38 -1.29 15.16
C GLU A 38 -4.29 -0.24 14.52
N VAL A 39 -4.64 -0.43 13.24
CA VAL A 39 -5.60 0.42 12.51
C VAL A 39 -6.97 0.35 13.17
N LEU A 40 -7.46 -0.86 13.47
CA LEU A 40 -8.74 -1.06 14.16
C LEU A 40 -8.75 -0.41 15.55
N ASN A 41 -7.66 -0.52 16.30
CA ASN A 41 -7.53 0.13 17.60
C ASN A 41 -7.60 1.65 17.50
N THR A 42 -6.98 2.23 16.46
CA THR A 42 -7.03 3.67 16.19
C THR A 42 -8.46 4.12 15.84
N ILE A 43 -9.15 3.38 14.98
CA ILE A 43 -10.55 3.66 14.60
C ILE A 43 -11.45 3.61 15.84
N ARG A 44 -11.37 2.54 16.64
CA ARG A 44 -12.18 2.37 17.86
C ARG A 44 -11.91 3.48 18.88
N LYS A 45 -10.66 3.92 19.02
CA LYS A 45 -10.30 5.05 19.90
C LYS A 45 -11.00 6.34 19.44
N ARG A 46 -11.03 6.61 18.13
CA ARG A 46 -11.71 7.79 17.58
C ARG A 46 -13.22 7.74 17.74
N GLU A 47 -13.82 6.57 17.53
CA GLU A 47 -15.26 6.36 17.76
C GLU A 47 -15.63 6.63 19.22
N LYS A 48 -14.84 6.13 20.18
CA LYS A 48 -15.02 6.41 21.61
C LYS A 48 -14.88 7.90 21.96
N GLN A 49 -14.12 8.66 21.16
CA GLN A 49 -14.00 10.12 21.29
C GLN A 49 -15.14 10.89 20.60
N GLY A 50 -16.16 10.20 20.07
CA GLY A 50 -17.30 10.81 19.39
C GLY A 50 -16.98 11.38 18.01
N LYS A 51 -15.86 10.97 17.39
CA LYS A 51 -15.52 11.40 16.02
C LYS A 51 -16.51 10.77 15.04
N LYS A 52 -17.14 11.59 14.20
CA LYS A 52 -18.18 11.16 13.25
C LYS A 52 -17.62 10.49 11.99
N PHE A 53 -16.34 10.70 11.71
CA PHE A 53 -15.67 10.13 10.54
C PHE A 53 -14.20 9.88 10.82
N THR A 54 -13.65 9.00 9.99
CA THR A 54 -12.22 8.68 9.90
C THR A 54 -11.82 8.73 8.45
N ILE A 55 -10.75 9.46 8.14
CA ILE A 55 -10.12 9.54 6.82
C ILE A 55 -8.81 8.75 6.87
N ILE A 56 -8.66 7.82 5.93
CA ILE A 56 -7.46 7.02 5.74
C ILE A 56 -6.87 7.39 4.38
N ALA A 57 -5.67 7.95 4.35
CA ALA A 57 -4.91 8.18 3.13
C ALA A 57 -3.98 6.99 2.88
N MET A 58 -4.08 6.34 1.73
CA MET A 58 -3.36 5.10 1.44
C MET A 58 -2.55 5.25 0.16
N ALA A 59 -1.23 5.05 0.21
CA ALA A 59 -0.43 4.96 -0.99
C ALA A 59 -0.84 3.73 -1.83
N GLU A 60 -0.87 3.85 -3.15
CA GLU A 60 -1.10 2.73 -4.09
C GLU A 60 -0.21 1.51 -3.79
N GLY A 61 1.04 1.75 -3.35
CA GLY A 61 1.99 0.71 -2.97
C GLY A 61 1.97 0.28 -1.50
N ALA A 62 0.99 0.72 -0.70
CA ALA A 62 0.91 0.34 0.71
C ALA A 62 0.55 -1.14 0.86
N ILE A 63 1.28 -1.83 1.73
CA ILE A 63 1.12 -3.28 1.96
C ILE A 63 0.86 -3.55 3.44
N SER A 64 0.05 -4.56 3.73
CA SER A 64 -0.12 -5.04 5.10
C SER A 64 1.08 -5.88 5.54
N ASP A 65 1.29 -6.05 6.85
CA ASP A 65 2.29 -6.97 7.40
C ASP A 65 2.18 -8.38 6.80
N GLU A 66 0.94 -8.87 6.65
CA GLU A 66 0.68 -10.18 6.04
C GLU A 66 1.14 -10.24 4.58
N THR A 67 0.98 -9.15 3.83
CA THR A 67 1.36 -9.07 2.43
C THR A 67 2.87 -8.90 2.30
N ALA A 68 3.50 -8.08 3.15
CA ALA A 68 4.94 -7.92 3.22
C ALA A 68 5.66 -9.27 3.44
N GLY A 69 5.11 -10.13 4.30
CA GLY A 69 5.61 -11.51 4.49
C GLY A 69 5.36 -12.46 3.31
N LYS A 70 4.40 -12.14 2.43
CA LYS A 70 3.99 -12.95 1.28
C LYS A 70 4.50 -12.42 -0.07
N THR A 71 5.13 -11.24 -0.12
CA THR A 71 5.75 -10.67 -1.35
C THR A 71 6.99 -11.48 -1.73
N LYS A 72 6.76 -12.72 -2.15
CA LYS A 72 7.69 -13.47 -2.98
C LYS A 72 7.68 -12.83 -4.35
N MET A 73 8.90 -12.57 -4.84
CA MET A 73 9.25 -12.23 -6.21
C MET A 73 8.28 -12.86 -7.21
N VAL A 74 7.94 -12.12 -8.28
CA VAL A 74 7.29 -12.69 -9.46
C VAL A 74 7.94 -14.04 -9.74
N ASN A 75 7.16 -15.12 -9.71
CA ASN A 75 7.69 -16.46 -9.91
C ASN A 75 8.34 -16.48 -11.30
N VAL A 76 9.67 -16.52 -11.34
CA VAL A 76 10.44 -16.51 -12.59
C VAL A 76 10.09 -17.68 -13.51
N ASN A 77 9.46 -18.72 -12.97
CA ASN A 77 8.95 -19.87 -13.72
C ASN A 77 7.50 -19.71 -14.19
N ASN A 78 6.91 -18.50 -14.14
CA ASN A 78 5.56 -18.24 -14.64
C ASN A 78 5.49 -18.49 -16.15
N GLU A 79 4.44 -19.17 -16.61
CA GLU A 79 4.20 -19.48 -18.02
C GLU A 79 4.17 -18.23 -18.90
N LEU A 80 3.64 -17.11 -18.39
CA LEU A 80 3.64 -15.81 -19.09
C LEU A 80 5.05 -15.25 -19.28
N ILE A 81 5.95 -15.47 -18.32
CA ILE A 81 7.35 -15.08 -18.43
C ILE A 81 8.04 -15.92 -19.51
N ARG A 82 7.82 -17.23 -19.51
CA ARG A 82 8.39 -18.14 -20.51
C ARG A 82 7.87 -17.84 -21.91
N GLN A 83 6.59 -17.49 -22.03
CA GLN A 83 6.00 -17.02 -23.29
C GLN A 83 6.64 -15.73 -23.76
N ALA A 84 6.80 -14.73 -22.89
CA ALA A 84 7.48 -13.48 -23.22
C ALA A 84 8.93 -13.71 -23.70
N ASP A 85 9.70 -14.54 -22.99
CA ASP A 85 11.06 -14.92 -23.38
C ASP A 85 11.08 -15.66 -24.75
N SER A 86 10.11 -16.57 -24.98
CA SER A 86 9.99 -17.29 -26.26
C SER A 86 9.59 -16.40 -27.44
N LEU A 87 8.90 -15.29 -27.17
CA LEU A 87 8.53 -14.26 -28.14
C LEU A 87 9.63 -13.20 -28.33
N GLY A 88 10.77 -13.34 -27.64
CA GLY A 88 11.90 -12.40 -27.69
C GLY A 88 11.64 -11.07 -26.97
N ILE A 89 10.66 -11.01 -26.07
CA ILE A 89 10.31 -9.80 -25.31
C ILE A 89 11.25 -9.70 -24.09
N SER A 90 12.14 -8.72 -24.09
CA SER A 90 13.03 -8.46 -22.95
C SER A 90 12.24 -7.87 -21.77
N LEU A 91 12.29 -8.55 -20.62
CA LEU A 91 11.61 -8.13 -19.38
C LEU A 91 12.50 -7.28 -18.45
N GLY A 92 13.66 -6.80 -18.93
CA GLY A 92 14.48 -5.83 -18.20
C GLY A 92 15.07 -6.31 -16.87
N ARG A 93 15.16 -7.63 -16.62
CA ARG A 93 15.84 -8.16 -15.43
C ARG A 93 17.36 -8.04 -15.61
N LYS A 94 18.07 -7.61 -14.56
CA LYS A 94 19.53 -7.77 -14.50
C LYS A 94 19.85 -9.28 -14.58
N ALA A 95 20.77 -9.62 -15.48
CA ALA A 95 21.35 -10.96 -15.56
C ALA A 95 21.98 -11.38 -14.23
#